data_AF-A0A2A5M9U6-F1
#
_entry.id   AF-A0A2A5M9U6-F1
#
_cell.length_a   1.000
_cell.length_b   1.000
_cell.length_c   1.000
_cell.angle_alpha   90.00
_cell.angle_beta   90.00
_cell.angle_gamma   90.00
#
_symmetry.space_group_name_H-M   'P 1'
#
loop_
_entity.id
_entity.type
_entity.pdbx_description
1 polymer ?
#
loop_
_entity_poly.entity_id
_entity_poly.type
_entity_poly.pdbx_seq_one_letter_code
_entity_poly.pdbx_strand_id
1 'polypeptide(L)'
;LRGQDFKTLPDNQKKALIQQYIMQDLILQDAKKQNLEKDPLYTKELDRAKDAILVNVYQEKILNTIKIDAAKVKAFYDQNKDKYVKPARVQAKHILVATEKEAKDIINELKGLKGKELDAKFSELAKEKSIDPGSKNQGGELGWFDQSTMVKPFTDAAFALKNGTITTTPIKTNFGYHVILKENSQAKGQIKFDEVKQGIENGLKFEEFKKVINQKGQDLLNSAKVEYK
;
A
#
# COMPACT_ATOMS: atom_id res chain seq x y z
N LEU A 1 -9.11 26.81 -4.79
CA LEU A 1 -7.91 26.79 -5.67
C LEU A 1 -6.71 26.30 -4.85
N ARG A 2 -6.45 24.99 -4.81
CA ARG A 2 -5.27 24.43 -4.12
C ARG A 2 -4.13 24.28 -5.13
N GLY A 3 -3.16 25.19 -5.11
CA GLY A 3 -1.78 24.89 -5.53
C GLY A 3 -1.30 25.29 -6.93
N GLN A 4 -2.11 25.91 -7.80
CA GLN A 4 -1.61 26.50 -9.06
C GLN A 4 -1.47 28.02 -8.92
N ASP A 5 -0.34 28.57 -9.35
CA ASP A 5 -0.13 30.01 -9.39
C ASP A 5 -1.06 30.62 -10.44
N PHE A 6 -1.95 31.52 -10.00
CA PHE A 6 -2.89 32.21 -10.87
C PHE A 6 -2.20 32.92 -12.04
N LYS A 7 -0.96 33.39 -11.83
CA LYS A 7 -0.19 34.09 -12.86
C LYS A 7 0.22 33.20 -14.02
N THR A 8 0.38 31.89 -13.80
CA THR A 8 0.84 30.93 -14.83
C THR A 8 -0.30 30.33 -15.64
N LEU A 9 -1.56 30.67 -15.34
CA LEU A 9 -2.71 30.12 -16.05
C LEU A 9 -2.92 30.79 -17.43
N PRO A 10 -3.40 30.03 -18.43
CA PRO A 10 -3.91 30.59 -19.69
C PRO A 10 -5.00 31.64 -19.48
N ASP A 11 -5.09 32.64 -20.36
CA ASP A 11 -5.97 33.80 -20.20
C ASP A 11 -7.46 33.43 -20.12
N ASN A 12 -7.88 32.41 -20.87
CA ASN A 12 -9.25 31.90 -20.81
C ASN A 12 -9.58 31.27 -19.44
N GLN A 13 -8.62 30.59 -18.81
CA GLN A 13 -8.78 30.02 -17.46
C GLN A 13 -8.80 31.10 -16.39
N LYS A 14 -7.91 32.10 -16.50
CA LYS A 14 -7.92 33.30 -15.62
C LYS A 14 -9.26 34.01 -15.69
N LYS A 15 -9.77 34.26 -16.90
CA LYS A 15 -11.07 34.92 -17.12
C LYS A 15 -12.21 34.13 -16.48
N ALA A 16 -12.24 32.81 -16.65
CA ALA A 16 -13.26 31.96 -16.03
C ALA A 16 -13.22 32.03 -14.49
N LEU A 17 -12.02 31.99 -13.88
CA LEU A 17 -11.86 32.11 -12.43
C LEU A 17 -12.26 33.49 -11.90
N ILE A 18 -11.92 34.56 -12.62
CA ILE A 18 -12.34 35.92 -12.27
C ILE A 18 -13.88 36.02 -12.32
N GLN A 19 -14.50 35.51 -13.38
CA GLN A 19 -15.96 35.50 -13.50
C GLN A 19 -16.62 34.69 -12.37
N GLN A 20 -16.05 33.55 -11.98
CA GLN A 20 -16.53 32.77 -10.85
C GLN A 20 -16.41 33.54 -9.52
N TYR A 21 -15.30 34.23 -9.28
CA TYR A 21 -15.11 35.06 -8.09
C TYR A 21 -16.10 36.24 -8.06
N ILE A 22 -16.30 36.94 -9.18
CA ILE A 22 -17.28 38.01 -9.29
C ILE A 22 -18.69 37.49 -9.00
N MET A 23 -19.06 36.34 -9.58
CA MET A 23 -20.36 35.71 -9.30
C MET A 23 -20.53 35.39 -7.81
N GLN A 24 -19.51 34.81 -7.17
CA GLN A 24 -19.53 34.52 -5.73
C GLN A 24 -19.72 35.80 -4.90
N ASP A 25 -18.99 36.88 -5.23
CA ASP A 25 -19.10 38.16 -4.53
C ASP A 25 -20.51 38.78 -4.68
N LEU A 26 -21.08 38.74 -5.89
CA LEU A 26 -22.45 39.21 -6.13
C LEU A 26 -23.48 38.41 -5.33
N ILE A 27 -23.34 37.09 -5.24
CA ILE A 27 -24.19 36.23 -4.39
C ILE A 27 -24.05 36.61 -2.91
N LEU A 28 -22.82 36.84 -2.43
CA LEU A 28 -22.58 37.26 -1.04
C LEU A 28 -23.24 38.62 -0.74
N GLN A 29 -23.13 39.58 -1.66
CA GLN A 29 -23.80 40.88 -1.51
C GLN A 29 -25.32 40.74 -1.45
N ASP A 30 -25.90 39.90 -2.30
CA ASP A 30 -27.34 39.66 -2.32
C ASP A 30 -27.82 38.93 -1.05
N ALA A 31 -27.10 37.91 -0.60
CA ALA A 31 -27.36 37.22 0.65
C ALA A 31 -27.35 38.16 1.87
N LYS A 32 -26.42 39.13 1.89
CA LYS A 32 -26.37 40.19 2.92
C LYS A 32 -27.56 41.13 2.86
N LYS A 33 -27.98 41.56 1.66
CA LYS A 33 -29.20 42.38 1.48
C LYS A 33 -30.45 41.66 1.99
N GLN A 34 -30.51 40.34 1.81
CA GLN A 34 -31.57 39.48 2.33
C GLN A 34 -31.45 39.19 3.83
N ASN A 35 -30.45 39.74 4.53
CA ASN A 35 -30.17 39.52 5.96
C ASN A 35 -29.92 38.04 6.33
N LEU A 36 -29.43 37.21 5.40
CA LEU A 36 -29.16 35.78 5.68
C LEU A 36 -28.06 35.56 6.73
N GLU A 37 -27.25 36.58 7.04
CA GLU A 37 -26.28 36.53 8.15
C GLU A 37 -26.93 36.39 9.54
N LYS A 38 -28.24 36.67 9.66
CA LYS A 38 -29.01 36.47 10.89
C LYS A 38 -29.73 35.12 10.93
N ASP A 39 -29.71 34.37 9.83
CA ASP A 39 -30.37 33.08 9.74
C ASP A 39 -29.65 32.06 10.67
N PRO A 40 -30.40 31.29 11.49
CA PRO A 40 -29.81 30.27 12.36
C PRO A 40 -28.94 29.23 11.62
N LEU A 41 -29.21 28.95 10.35
CA LEU A 41 -28.39 28.07 9.52
C LEU A 41 -26.99 28.65 9.29
N TYR A 42 -26.89 29.97 9.11
CA TYR A 42 -25.60 30.65 8.93
C TYR A 42 -24.87 30.80 10.27
N THR A 43 -25.52 31.35 11.29
CA THR A 43 -24.85 31.68 12.56
C THR A 43 -24.34 30.44 13.27
N LYS A 44 -25.11 29.36 13.29
CA LYS A 44 -24.72 28.08 13.91
C LYS A 44 -23.52 27.43 13.23
N GLU A 45 -23.49 27.44 11.90
CA GLU A 45 -22.36 26.85 11.16
C GLU A 45 -21.12 27.77 11.22
N LEU A 46 -21.30 29.10 11.26
CA LEU A 46 -20.21 30.04 11.47
C LEU A 46 -19.55 29.85 12.85
N ASP A 47 -20.34 29.74 13.92
CA ASP A 47 -19.83 29.52 15.27
C ASP A 47 -19.07 28.19 15.37
N ARG A 48 -19.65 27.10 14.81
CA ARG A 48 -18.96 25.81 14.73
C ARG A 48 -17.65 25.89 13.96
N ALA A 49 -17.66 26.56 12.81
CA ALA A 49 -16.47 26.72 11.97
C ALA A 49 -15.39 27.54 12.70
N LYS A 50 -15.78 28.62 13.39
CA LYS A 50 -14.89 29.46 14.19
C LYS A 50 -14.18 28.65 15.28
N ASP A 51 -14.93 27.85 16.03
CA ASP A 51 -14.36 27.00 17.09
C ASP A 51 -13.43 25.93 16.52
N ALA A 52 -13.84 25.25 15.43
CA ALA A 52 -13.03 24.24 14.78
C ALA A 52 -11.72 24.81 14.20
N ILE A 53 -11.77 26.00 13.59
CA ILE A 53 -10.58 26.70 13.08
C ILE A 53 -9.64 27.04 14.24
N LEU A 54 -10.17 27.54 15.36
CA LEU A 54 -9.34 27.90 16.50
C LEU A 54 -8.64 26.67 17.11
N VAL A 55 -9.35 25.55 17.24
CA VAL A 55 -8.78 24.27 17.69
C VAL A 55 -7.70 23.79 16.73
N ASN A 56 -7.95 23.85 15.42
CA ASN A 56 -6.97 23.45 14.41
C ASN A 56 -5.71 24.31 14.46
N VAL A 57 -5.85 25.64 14.56
CA VAL A 57 -4.71 26.56 14.68
C VAL A 57 -3.92 26.26 15.96
N TYR A 58 -4.59 26.02 17.07
CA TYR A 58 -3.94 25.65 18.33
C TYR A 58 -3.13 24.35 18.21
N GLN A 59 -3.72 23.31 17.61
CA GLN A 59 -3.05 22.04 17.35
C GLN A 59 -1.87 22.20 16.37
N GLU A 60 -2.01 23.01 15.33
CA GLU A 60 -0.95 23.28 14.36
C GLU A 60 0.24 23.99 15.02
N LYS A 61 0.00 24.94 15.93
CA LYS A 61 1.06 25.56 16.71
C LYS A 61 1.85 24.54 17.52
N ILE A 62 1.17 23.55 18.12
CA ILE A 62 1.82 22.44 18.84
C ILE A 62 2.61 21.55 17.86
N LEU A 63 2.01 21.15 16.75
CA LEU A 63 2.70 20.31 15.74
C LEU A 63 3.99 20.97 15.23
N ASN A 64 3.98 22.29 15.08
CA ASN A 64 5.12 23.07 14.60
C ASN A 64 6.26 23.21 15.63
N THR A 65 6.02 22.94 16.92
CA THR A 65 7.11 22.88 17.92
C THR A 65 7.82 21.54 17.94
N ILE A 66 7.18 20.49 17.40
CA ILE A 66 7.70 19.13 17.44
C ILE A 66 8.78 18.95 16.37
N LYS A 67 9.99 18.67 16.84
CA LYS A 67 11.16 18.33 16.03
C LYS A 67 11.60 16.93 16.37
N ILE A 68 11.77 16.09 15.35
CA ILE A 68 12.32 14.76 15.50
C ILE A 68 13.80 14.83 15.19
N ASP A 69 14.62 14.43 16.17
CA ASP A 69 16.06 14.35 15.99
C ASP A 69 16.41 13.24 14.99
N ALA A 70 17.35 13.53 14.09
CA ALA A 70 17.86 12.58 13.10
C ALA A 70 18.37 11.28 13.75
N ALA A 71 18.95 11.36 14.95
CA ALA A 71 19.40 10.18 15.69
C ALA A 71 18.22 9.25 16.07
N LYS A 72 17.06 9.80 16.43
CA LYS A 72 15.84 9.02 16.72
C LYS A 72 15.31 8.34 15.46
N VAL A 73 15.30 9.03 14.32
CA VAL A 73 14.87 8.46 13.03
C VAL A 73 15.78 7.29 12.65
N LYS A 74 17.10 7.47 12.81
CA LYS A 74 18.07 6.41 12.49
C LYS A 74 17.95 5.22 13.44
N ALA A 75 17.87 5.46 14.75
CA ALA A 75 17.68 4.40 15.74
C ALA A 75 16.39 3.60 15.48
N PHE A 76 15.30 4.27 15.12
CA PHE A 76 14.04 3.59 14.77
C PHE A 76 14.20 2.68 13.55
N TYR A 77 14.88 3.15 12.50
CA TYR A 77 15.19 2.31 11.34
C TYR A 77 16.03 1.09 11.73
N ASP A 78 17.10 1.29 12.50
CA ASP A 78 18.02 0.21 12.86
C ASP A 78 17.33 -0.84 13.75
N GLN A 79 16.48 -0.41 14.69
CA GLN A 79 15.68 -1.31 15.55
C GLN A 79 14.57 -2.06 14.79
N ASN A 80 14.11 -1.54 13.66
CA ASN A 80 13.02 -2.11 12.86
C ASN A 80 13.48 -2.57 11.47
N LYS A 81 14.78 -2.77 11.29
CA LYS A 81 15.40 -3.04 9.98
C LYS A 81 14.79 -4.25 9.26
N ASP A 82 14.39 -5.26 10.02
CA ASP A 82 13.75 -6.48 9.49
C ASP A 82 12.36 -6.25 8.89
N LYS A 83 11.68 -5.16 9.27
CA LYS A 83 10.40 -4.74 8.68
C LYS A 83 10.60 -3.97 7.38
N TYR A 84 11.77 -3.38 7.18
CA TYR A 84 12.11 -2.59 5.98
C TYR A 84 12.75 -3.46 4.91
N VAL A 85 12.05 -4.51 4.50
CA VAL A 85 12.54 -5.49 3.54
C VAL A 85 11.57 -5.66 2.39
N LYS A 86 12.12 -5.75 1.18
CA LYS A 86 11.40 -6.28 0.02
C LYS A 86 11.44 -7.80 0.15
N PRO A 87 10.29 -8.49 0.29
CA PRO A 87 10.29 -9.93 0.46
C PRO A 87 10.92 -10.62 -0.75
N ALA A 88 11.50 -11.80 -0.53
CA ALA A 88 11.93 -12.62 -1.65
C ALA A 88 10.71 -13.06 -2.45
N ARG A 89 10.82 -13.03 -3.79
CA ARG A 89 9.75 -13.43 -4.70
C ARG A 89 10.27 -14.41 -5.73
N VAL A 90 9.40 -15.26 -6.23
CA VAL A 90 9.67 -16.13 -7.37
C VAL A 90 8.61 -15.93 -8.42
N GLN A 91 9.01 -16.11 -9.68
CA GLN A 91 8.11 -16.24 -10.81
C GLN A 91 8.11 -17.70 -11.23
N ALA A 92 6.93 -18.32 -11.31
CA ALA A 92 6.84 -19.74 -11.61
C ALA A 92 5.55 -20.09 -12.38
N LYS A 93 5.62 -21.26 -13.01
CA LYS A 93 4.49 -22.00 -13.56
C LYS A 93 4.27 -23.27 -12.76
N HIS A 94 3.05 -23.79 -12.75
CA HIS A 94 2.76 -25.10 -12.18
C HIS A 94 1.85 -25.97 -13.03
N ILE A 95 1.88 -27.27 -12.76
CA ILE A 95 0.91 -28.25 -13.25
C ILE A 95 0.38 -28.98 -12.02
N LEU A 96 -0.94 -28.93 -11.82
CA LEU A 96 -1.63 -29.64 -10.75
C LEU A 96 -2.30 -30.89 -11.34
N VAL A 97 -2.10 -32.04 -10.70
CA VAL A 97 -2.74 -33.32 -11.05
C VAL A 97 -3.23 -34.05 -9.81
N ALA A 98 -4.16 -34.99 -10.01
CA ALA A 98 -4.80 -35.69 -8.90
C ALA A 98 -3.88 -36.73 -8.24
N THR A 99 -3.01 -37.37 -9.01
CA THR A 99 -2.19 -38.50 -8.54
C THR A 99 -0.69 -38.24 -8.65
N GLU A 100 0.08 -38.90 -7.77
CA GLU A 100 1.54 -38.82 -7.80
C GLU A 100 2.12 -39.39 -9.10
N LYS A 101 1.46 -40.41 -9.66
CA LYS A 101 1.87 -41.06 -10.91
C LYS A 101 1.82 -40.09 -12.08
N GLU A 102 0.72 -39.35 -12.24
CA GLU A 102 0.59 -38.35 -13.30
C GLU A 102 1.67 -37.27 -13.21
N ALA A 103 1.99 -36.82 -11.99
CA ALA A 103 3.04 -35.84 -11.79
C ALA A 103 4.43 -36.40 -12.14
N LYS A 104 4.70 -37.67 -11.80
CA LYS A 104 5.95 -38.36 -12.21
C LYS A 104 6.06 -38.52 -13.72
N ASP A 105 4.95 -38.87 -14.39
CA ASP A 105 4.92 -39.01 -15.85
C ASP A 105 5.24 -37.67 -16.53
N ILE A 106 4.65 -36.56 -16.05
CA ILE A 106 4.96 -35.20 -16.51
C ILE A 106 6.43 -34.84 -16.27
N ILE A 107 6.98 -35.12 -15.10
CA ILE A 107 8.40 -34.87 -14.80
C ILE A 107 9.31 -35.65 -15.76
N ASN A 108 8.97 -36.89 -16.09
CA ASN A 108 9.72 -37.72 -17.02
C ASN A 108 9.66 -37.16 -18.46
N GLU A 109 8.50 -36.66 -18.91
CA GLU A 109 8.36 -36.02 -20.23
C GLU A 109 9.18 -34.74 -20.36
N LEU A 110 9.35 -33.99 -19.26
CA LEU A 110 10.11 -32.75 -19.23
C LEU A 110 11.61 -32.96 -18.99
N LYS A 111 12.02 -34.20 -18.69
CA LYS A 111 13.39 -34.53 -18.30
C LYS A 111 14.36 -34.26 -19.46
N GLY A 112 15.41 -33.49 -19.16
CA GLY A 112 16.46 -33.16 -20.14
C GLY A 112 16.19 -31.90 -20.95
N LEU A 113 14.96 -31.38 -20.98
CA LEU A 113 14.63 -30.10 -21.61
C LEU A 113 15.20 -28.92 -20.81
N LYS A 114 15.53 -27.83 -21.50
CA LYS A 114 16.04 -26.60 -20.88
C LYS A 114 15.54 -25.34 -21.60
N GLY A 115 15.61 -24.20 -20.91
CA GLY A 115 15.33 -22.89 -21.50
C GLY A 115 13.93 -22.81 -22.12
N LYS A 116 13.84 -22.24 -23.33
CA LYS A 116 12.57 -22.03 -24.03
C LYS A 116 11.85 -23.33 -24.39
N GLU A 117 12.58 -24.41 -24.67
CA GLU A 117 11.98 -25.70 -25.01
C GLU A 117 11.26 -26.32 -23.80
N LEU A 118 11.92 -26.28 -22.63
CA LEU A 118 11.31 -26.68 -21.36
C LEU A 118 10.06 -25.85 -21.08
N ASP A 119 10.17 -24.53 -21.22
CA ASP A 119 9.07 -23.61 -20.95
C ASP A 119 7.84 -23.85 -21.85
N ALA A 120 8.08 -24.01 -23.15
CA ALA A 120 7.03 -24.30 -24.13
C ALA A 120 6.36 -25.65 -23.84
N LYS A 121 7.15 -26.71 -23.61
CA LYS A 121 6.60 -28.04 -23.34
C LYS A 121 5.86 -28.09 -22.00
N PHE A 122 6.38 -27.39 -20.99
CA PHE A 122 5.70 -27.25 -19.69
C PHE A 122 4.33 -26.59 -19.86
N SER A 123 4.26 -25.49 -20.61
CA SER A 123 3.02 -24.75 -20.84
C SER A 123 1.99 -25.56 -21.64
N GLU A 124 2.44 -26.40 -22.58
CA GLU A 124 1.60 -27.36 -23.31
C GLU A 124 1.00 -28.40 -22.35
N LEU A 125 1.84 -29.07 -21.55
CA LEU A 125 1.39 -30.07 -20.57
C LEU A 125 0.48 -29.47 -19.49
N ALA A 126 0.71 -28.20 -19.11
CA ALA A 126 -0.18 -27.49 -18.20
C ALA A 126 -1.58 -27.30 -18.78
N LYS A 127 -1.70 -26.91 -20.06
CA LYS A 127 -2.99 -26.76 -20.75
C LYS A 127 -3.71 -28.10 -20.90
N GLU A 128 -2.97 -29.15 -21.21
CA GLU A 128 -3.50 -30.48 -21.49
C GLU A 128 -3.90 -31.22 -20.21
N LYS A 129 -3.00 -31.26 -19.22
CA LYS A 129 -3.08 -32.19 -18.07
C LYS A 129 -3.41 -31.52 -16.74
N SER A 130 -3.25 -30.20 -16.61
CA SER A 130 -3.50 -29.54 -15.33
C SER A 130 -4.99 -29.50 -14.98
N ILE A 131 -5.30 -29.85 -13.74
CA ILE A 131 -6.64 -29.73 -13.16
C ILE A 131 -6.87 -28.40 -12.45
N ASP A 132 -5.86 -27.52 -12.39
CA ASP A 132 -6.02 -26.18 -11.79
C ASP A 132 -6.79 -25.24 -12.75
N PRO A 133 -8.04 -24.86 -12.43
CA PRO A 133 -8.84 -23.98 -13.29
C PRO A 133 -8.25 -22.56 -13.41
N GLY A 134 -7.45 -22.11 -12.44
CA GLY A 134 -6.93 -20.74 -12.38
C GLY A 134 -5.78 -20.47 -13.34
N SER A 135 -4.96 -21.49 -13.65
CA SER A 135 -3.74 -21.31 -14.46
C SER A 135 -3.64 -22.23 -15.68
N LYS A 136 -4.42 -23.33 -15.76
CA LYS A 136 -4.29 -24.33 -16.84
C LYS A 136 -4.32 -23.71 -18.23
N ASN A 137 -5.26 -22.79 -18.48
CA ASN A 137 -5.48 -22.20 -19.80
C ASN A 137 -4.36 -21.22 -20.19
N GLN A 138 -3.62 -20.73 -19.20
CA GLN A 138 -2.49 -19.82 -19.35
C GLN A 138 -1.15 -20.56 -19.35
N GLY A 139 -1.14 -21.91 -19.44
CA GLY A 139 0.11 -22.67 -19.41
C GLY A 139 0.70 -22.81 -18.00
N GLY A 140 -0.13 -22.74 -16.97
CA GLY A 140 0.30 -22.91 -15.58
C GLY A 140 0.85 -21.65 -14.93
N GLU A 141 0.77 -20.49 -15.59
CA GLU A 141 1.29 -19.21 -15.12
C GLU A 141 0.73 -18.77 -13.77
N LEU A 142 1.63 -18.46 -12.81
CA LEU A 142 1.27 -17.92 -11.49
C LEU A 142 1.75 -16.48 -11.30
N GLY A 143 2.61 -15.97 -12.19
CA GLY A 143 3.26 -14.68 -12.02
C GLY A 143 4.20 -14.64 -10.81
N TRP A 144 4.44 -13.45 -10.26
CA TRP A 144 5.35 -13.22 -9.15
C TRP A 144 4.66 -13.34 -7.79
N PHE A 145 5.12 -14.25 -6.94
CA PHE A 145 4.59 -14.45 -5.58
C PHE A 145 5.69 -14.54 -4.52
N ASP A 146 5.33 -14.26 -3.27
CA ASP A 146 6.22 -14.43 -2.11
C ASP A 146 5.84 -15.69 -1.29
N GLN A 147 6.62 -15.98 -0.25
CA GLN A 147 6.40 -17.16 0.61
C GLN A 147 5.06 -17.15 1.36
N SER A 148 4.41 -16.00 1.51
CA SER A 148 3.12 -15.87 2.22
C SER A 148 1.91 -16.10 1.31
N THR A 149 2.12 -16.09 -0.01
CA THR A 149 1.03 -16.13 -1.00
C THR A 149 0.46 -17.54 -1.22
N MET A 150 1.29 -18.58 -1.12
CA MET A 150 0.90 -19.97 -1.41
C MET A 150 1.15 -20.90 -0.21
N VAL A 151 0.57 -22.10 -0.24
CA VAL A 151 0.75 -23.12 0.81
C VAL A 151 2.22 -23.51 0.97
N LYS A 152 2.64 -23.71 2.23
CA LYS A 152 4.05 -23.91 2.59
C LYS A 152 4.79 -24.98 1.77
N PRO A 153 4.23 -26.18 1.51
CA PRO A 153 4.93 -27.20 0.73
C PRO A 153 5.25 -26.74 -0.70
N PHE A 154 4.36 -25.94 -1.29
CA PHE A 154 4.54 -25.39 -2.63
C PHE A 154 5.61 -24.29 -2.65
N THR A 155 5.54 -23.33 -1.72
CA THR A 155 6.53 -22.25 -1.64
C THR A 155 7.93 -22.76 -1.29
N ASP A 156 8.06 -23.72 -0.38
CA ASP A 156 9.36 -24.33 -0.06
C ASP A 156 10.02 -24.91 -1.32
N ALA A 157 9.26 -25.66 -2.12
CA ALA A 157 9.74 -26.26 -3.36
C ALA A 157 10.07 -25.21 -4.43
N ALA A 158 9.17 -24.26 -4.69
CA ALA A 158 9.37 -23.21 -5.69
C ALA A 158 10.59 -22.32 -5.37
N PHE A 159 10.81 -21.99 -4.10
CA PHE A 159 11.95 -21.17 -3.68
C PHE A 159 13.27 -21.93 -3.74
N ALA A 160 13.29 -23.23 -3.46
CA ALA A 160 14.48 -24.08 -3.52
C ALA A 160 15.02 -24.32 -4.94
N LEU A 161 14.17 -24.20 -5.97
CA LEU A 161 14.57 -24.38 -7.36
C LEU A 161 15.55 -23.30 -7.85
N LYS A 162 16.40 -23.68 -8.82
CA LYS A 162 17.17 -22.74 -9.64
C LYS A 162 16.27 -22.18 -10.74
N ASN A 163 16.54 -20.95 -11.19
CA ASN A 163 15.80 -20.37 -12.32
C ASN A 163 15.98 -21.26 -13.56
N GLY A 164 14.90 -21.45 -14.32
CA GLY A 164 14.83 -22.32 -15.50
C GLY A 164 14.80 -23.82 -15.20
N THR A 165 14.45 -24.24 -13.98
CA THR A 165 14.40 -25.68 -13.61
C THR A 165 13.04 -26.08 -13.06
N ILE A 166 12.72 -27.37 -13.18
CA ILE A 166 11.51 -27.97 -12.60
C ILE A 166 11.79 -28.74 -11.31
N THR A 167 10.74 -28.97 -10.52
CA THR A 167 10.77 -29.98 -9.45
C THR A 167 11.04 -31.36 -10.03
N THR A 168 12.02 -32.08 -9.47
CA THR A 168 12.34 -33.46 -9.88
C THR A 168 11.51 -34.52 -9.16
N THR A 169 10.70 -34.11 -8.18
CA THR A 169 9.77 -34.95 -7.43
C THR A 169 8.42 -34.23 -7.31
N PRO A 170 7.28 -34.95 -7.39
CA PRO A 170 5.97 -34.33 -7.19
C PRO A 170 5.84 -33.66 -5.82
N ILE A 171 5.26 -32.46 -5.79
CA ILE A 171 5.02 -31.71 -4.55
C ILE A 171 3.57 -31.92 -4.10
N LYS A 172 3.37 -32.59 -2.96
CA LYS A 172 2.04 -32.88 -2.44
C LYS A 172 1.47 -31.69 -1.65
N THR A 173 0.21 -31.37 -1.91
CA THR A 173 -0.58 -30.39 -1.14
C THR A 173 -2.00 -30.92 -0.92
N ASN A 174 -2.85 -30.13 -0.27
CA ASN A 174 -4.27 -30.46 -0.11
C ASN A 174 -5.05 -30.46 -1.44
N PHE A 175 -4.49 -29.92 -2.52
CA PHE A 175 -5.12 -29.85 -3.84
C PHE A 175 -4.74 -31.01 -4.78
N GLY A 176 -3.74 -31.83 -4.39
CA GLY A 176 -3.16 -32.86 -5.24
C GLY A 176 -1.64 -32.74 -5.33
N TYR A 177 -1.08 -33.14 -6.46
CA TYR A 177 0.35 -33.17 -6.73
C TYR A 177 0.73 -32.11 -7.76
N HIS A 178 1.81 -31.38 -7.47
CA HIS A 178 2.29 -30.29 -8.29
C HIS A 178 3.62 -30.63 -8.94
N VAL A 179 3.80 -30.19 -10.18
CA VAL A 179 5.09 -30.00 -10.84
C VAL A 179 5.29 -28.51 -11.02
N ILE A 180 6.43 -27.97 -10.59
CA ILE A 180 6.68 -26.52 -10.60
C ILE A 180 7.86 -26.22 -11.52
N LEU A 181 7.73 -25.23 -12.39
CA LEU A 181 8.83 -24.62 -13.15
C LEU A 181 9.11 -23.23 -12.58
N LYS A 182 10.33 -23.00 -12.09
CA LYS A 182 10.73 -21.66 -11.65
C LYS A 182 11.32 -20.89 -12.83
N GLU A 183 10.67 -19.82 -13.25
CA GLU A 183 11.16 -18.96 -14.32
C GLU A 183 12.24 -18.01 -13.80
N ASN A 184 11.96 -17.34 -12.68
CA ASN A 184 12.84 -16.32 -12.13
C ASN A 184 12.76 -16.21 -10.60
N SER A 185 13.70 -15.48 -10.01
CA SER A 185 13.70 -15.14 -8.59
C SER A 185 14.23 -13.75 -8.33
N GLN A 186 13.66 -13.15 -7.29
CA GLN A 186 14.10 -11.90 -6.70
C GLN A 186 14.46 -12.17 -5.24
N ALA A 187 15.72 -11.96 -4.89
CA ALA A 187 16.19 -12.13 -3.52
C ALA A 187 15.53 -11.11 -2.58
N LYS A 188 15.48 -11.47 -1.28
CA LYS A 188 15.08 -10.52 -0.23
C LYS A 188 16.01 -9.30 -0.30
N GLY A 189 15.42 -8.11 -0.43
CA GLY A 189 16.15 -6.86 -0.50
C GLY A 189 15.99 -6.05 0.77
N GLN A 190 17.06 -5.46 1.27
CA GLN A 190 16.95 -4.45 2.34
C GLN A 190 16.55 -3.11 1.72
N ILE A 191 15.46 -2.50 2.21
CA ILE A 191 15.11 -1.12 1.88
C ILE A 191 16.08 -0.21 2.66
N LYS A 192 16.79 0.68 1.98
CA LYS A 192 17.80 1.54 2.60
C LYS A 192 17.16 2.65 3.42
N PHE A 193 17.88 3.11 4.44
CA PHE A 193 17.45 4.22 5.30
C PHE A 193 16.98 5.44 4.50
N ASP A 194 17.72 5.87 3.47
CA ASP A 194 17.37 7.04 2.67
C ASP A 194 16.05 6.91 1.90
N GLU A 195 15.63 5.68 1.57
CA GLU A 195 14.35 5.42 0.89
C GLU A 195 13.16 5.62 1.84
N VAL A 196 13.34 5.47 3.16
CA VAL A 196 12.25 5.46 4.15
C VAL A 196 12.37 6.53 5.23
N LYS A 197 13.49 7.27 5.30
CA LYS A 197 13.76 8.23 6.39
C LYS A 197 12.65 9.26 6.58
N GLN A 198 12.11 9.82 5.50
CA GLN A 198 11.03 10.81 5.59
C GLN A 198 9.73 10.20 6.12
N GLY A 199 9.42 8.96 5.71
CA GLY A 199 8.26 8.23 6.22
C GLY A 199 8.38 7.94 7.72
N ILE A 200 9.58 7.52 8.16
CA ILE A 200 9.87 7.28 9.59
C ILE A 200 9.76 8.58 10.38
N GLU A 201 10.39 9.66 9.91
CA GLU A 201 10.35 10.97 10.58
C GLU A 201 8.92 11.48 10.74
N ASN A 202 8.11 11.41 9.68
CA ASN A 202 6.70 11.80 9.73
C ASN A 202 5.89 10.95 10.72
N GLY A 203 6.11 9.63 10.73
CA GLY A 203 5.46 8.73 11.69
C GLY A 203 5.83 9.05 13.14
N LEU A 204 7.13 9.24 13.42
CA LEU A 204 7.60 9.63 14.76
C LEU A 204 7.07 11.00 15.18
N LYS A 205 7.02 11.97 14.25
CA LYS A 205 6.46 13.30 14.50
C LYS A 205 4.99 13.23 14.86
N PHE A 206 4.23 12.39 14.16
CA PHE A 206 2.81 12.18 14.42
C PHE A 206 2.55 11.50 15.77
N GLU A 207 3.34 10.48 16.13
CA GLU A 207 3.21 9.83 17.44
C GLU A 207 3.58 10.77 18.60
N GLU A 208 4.64 11.56 18.47
CA GLU A 208 4.98 12.59 19.46
C GLU A 208 3.89 13.66 19.56
N PHE A 209 3.32 14.07 18.42
CA PHE A 209 2.21 15.02 18.38
C PHE A 209 0.97 14.52 19.13
N LYS A 210 0.56 13.27 18.88
CA LYS A 210 -0.54 12.64 19.61
C LYS A 210 -0.27 12.61 21.11
N LYS A 211 0.95 12.24 21.51
CA LYS A 211 1.35 12.21 22.92
C LYS A 211 1.23 13.59 23.57
N VAL A 212 1.79 14.62 22.94
CA VAL A 212 1.76 16.01 23.46
C VAL A 212 0.34 16.55 23.54
N ILE A 213 -0.48 16.34 22.50
CA ILE A 213 -1.89 16.78 22.50
C ILE A 213 -2.69 16.09 23.58
N ASN A 214 -2.54 14.77 23.74
CA ASN A 214 -3.25 14.02 24.77
C ASN A 214 -2.85 14.49 26.17
N GLN A 215 -1.55 14.69 26.42
CA GLN A 215 -1.08 15.24 27.69
C GLN A 215 -1.67 16.64 27.94
N LYS A 216 -1.62 17.53 26.94
CA LYS A 216 -2.15 18.88 27.07
C LYS A 216 -3.66 18.88 27.33
N GLY A 217 -4.40 17.98 26.68
CA GLY A 217 -5.83 17.77 26.93
C GLY A 217 -6.10 17.31 28.37
N GLN A 218 -5.30 16.36 28.88
CA GLN A 218 -5.41 15.90 30.26
C GLN A 218 -5.09 17.01 31.27
N ASP A 219 -4.06 17.81 31.03
CA ASP A 219 -3.72 18.95 31.89
C ASP A 219 -4.86 19.98 31.95
N LEU A 220 -5.47 20.28 30.79
CA LEU A 220 -6.62 21.18 30.71
C LEU A 220 -7.84 20.62 31.46
N LEU A 221 -8.14 19.32 31.29
CA LEU A 221 -9.23 18.66 32.01
C LEU A 221 -9.01 18.71 33.53
N ASN A 222 -7.81 18.41 34.00
CA ASN A 222 -7.48 18.44 35.42
C ASN A 222 -7.55 19.86 36.02
N SER A 223 -7.26 20.89 35.22
CA SER A 223 -7.35 22.29 35.64
C SER A 223 -8.77 22.85 35.64
N ALA A 224 -9.69 22.20 34.93
CA ALA A 224 -11.07 22.64 34.80
C ALA A 224 -11.95 22.02 35.90
N LYS A 225 -12.90 22.79 36.42
CA LYS A 225 -13.99 22.24 37.24
C LYS A 225 -15.04 21.63 36.31
N VAL A 226 -15.01 20.30 36.14
CA VAL A 226 -15.97 19.56 35.32
C VAL A 226 -16.95 18.82 36.23
N GLU A 227 -18.23 19.14 36.12
CA GLU A 227 -19.33 18.43 36.81
C GLU A 227 -20.16 17.68 35.76
N TYR A 228 -20.24 16.35 35.89
CA TYR A 228 -21.13 15.52 35.07
C TYR A 228 -22.52 15.51 35.72
N LYS A 229 -23.53 16.00 34.99
CA LYS A 229 -24.93 15.98 35.41
C LYS A 229 -25.70 14.91 34.64
#